data_AF-A0A1M7CG54-F1
#
_entry.id   AF-A0A1M7CG54-F1
#
_cell.length_a   1.000
_cell.length_b   1.000
_cell.length_c   1.000
_cell.angle_alpha   90.00
_cell.angle_beta   90.00
_cell.angle_gamma   90.00
#
_symmetry.space_group_name_H-M   'P 1'
#
loop_
_entity.id
_entity.type
_entity.pdbx_description
1 polymer ?
#
loop_
_entity_poly.entity_id
_entity_poly.type
_entity_poly.pdbx_seq_one_letter_code
_entity_poly.pdbx_strand_id
1 'polypeptide(L)'
;MEKFALKRESILNKIPTQLDPRQAFLIDGIRISFEIIEEELVLLEHKLSIFSTEDARPRISSLFTSVWNIIDSSARLKRMLESIGIFSIEPAMKNLFDEIFLVRHTFQHLDERIDELFIDKGNPILGQLSWTYSVSAEEIKMFMVKSGIDHKHNPQRISLNLLSNYRIGINELALTAFKRVGKKVFATTEIQFDSLIQNLNMLVEAIEARLENNNVLFSATAGFSNTRHWVGLVNQLNCSKASNGGPHINQSITYDDFGLINFEQT
;
A
#
# COMPACT_ATOMS: atom_id res chain seq x y z
N MET A 1 -7.57 -5.13 -15.75
CA MET A 1 -6.52 -6.16 -15.59
C MET A 1 -6.40 -6.36 -14.10
N GLU A 2 -6.64 -7.57 -13.60
CA GLU A 2 -6.56 -7.88 -12.16
C GLU A 2 -5.12 -7.63 -11.67
N LYS A 3 -4.98 -6.94 -10.54
CA LYS A 3 -3.66 -6.55 -9.98
C LYS A 3 -3.23 -7.51 -8.88
N PHE A 4 -4.19 -8.05 -8.13
CA PHE A 4 -4.00 -9.19 -7.26
C PHE A 4 -5.32 -9.93 -7.16
N ALA A 5 -5.35 -11.18 -7.62
CA ALA A 5 -6.60 -11.87 -7.87
C ALA A 5 -7.10 -12.58 -6.60
N LEU A 6 -8.14 -12.03 -5.97
CA LEU A 6 -9.14 -12.91 -5.38
C LEU A 6 -9.77 -13.69 -6.54
N LYS A 7 -9.20 -14.85 -6.86
CA LYS A 7 -9.68 -15.70 -7.95
C LYS A 7 -11.18 -15.95 -7.75
N ARG A 8 -11.95 -16.09 -8.83
CA ARG A 8 -13.39 -16.41 -8.74
C ARG A 8 -13.63 -17.68 -7.91
N GLU A 9 -12.67 -18.60 -7.96
CA GLU A 9 -12.67 -19.87 -7.25
C GLU A 9 -12.17 -19.76 -5.81
N SER A 10 -11.69 -18.59 -5.37
CA SER A 10 -11.20 -18.32 -4.02
C SER A 10 -12.21 -18.76 -2.96
N ILE A 11 -11.71 -19.44 -1.94
CA ILE A 11 -12.51 -19.78 -0.75
C ILE A 11 -13.00 -18.52 -0.01
N LEU A 12 -12.35 -17.37 -0.19
CA LEU A 12 -12.84 -16.09 0.34
C LEU A 12 -14.16 -15.69 -0.33
N ASN A 13 -14.37 -16.04 -1.60
CA ASN A 13 -15.64 -15.84 -2.31
C ASN A 13 -16.70 -16.89 -1.96
N LYS A 14 -16.33 -17.91 -1.17
CA LYS A 14 -17.19 -19.04 -0.77
C LYS A 14 -16.97 -19.34 0.71
N ILE A 15 -17.21 -18.33 1.55
CA ILE A 15 -16.99 -18.43 3.00
C ILE A 15 -17.68 -19.69 3.55
N PRO A 16 -16.95 -20.61 4.20
CA PRO A 16 -17.53 -21.84 4.73
C PRO A 16 -18.66 -21.56 5.72
N THR A 17 -19.80 -22.24 5.54
CA THR A 17 -20.99 -22.07 6.39
C THR A 17 -20.81 -22.63 7.80
N GLN A 18 -19.77 -23.43 8.04
CA GLN A 18 -19.45 -24.04 9.33
C GLN A 18 -18.70 -23.09 10.27
N LEU A 19 -18.28 -21.91 9.81
CA LEU A 19 -17.61 -20.92 10.64
C LEU A 19 -18.56 -20.32 11.67
N ASP A 20 -18.04 -19.96 12.84
CA ASP A 20 -18.84 -19.18 13.77
C ASP A 20 -19.18 -17.80 13.16
N PRO A 21 -20.32 -17.18 13.50
CA PRO A 21 -20.75 -15.94 12.86
C PRO A 21 -19.71 -14.82 12.92
N ARG A 22 -18.97 -14.69 14.03
CA ARG A 22 -17.96 -13.66 14.19
C ARG A 22 -16.79 -13.88 13.24
N GLN A 23 -16.33 -15.12 13.08
CA GLN A 23 -15.31 -15.48 12.10
C GLN A 23 -15.77 -15.22 10.67
N ALA A 24 -17.01 -15.61 10.33
CA ALA A 24 -17.57 -15.38 9.00
C ALA A 24 -17.60 -13.88 8.65
N PHE A 25 -18.07 -13.02 9.56
CA PHE A 25 -18.06 -11.56 9.35
C PHE A 25 -16.63 -10.98 9.24
N LEU A 26 -15.67 -11.49 10.00
CA LEU A 26 -14.28 -11.04 9.90
C LEU A 26 -13.65 -11.43 8.55
N ILE A 27 -13.91 -12.64 8.07
CA ILE A 27 -13.42 -13.14 6.78
C ILE A 27 -14.09 -12.36 5.64
N ASP A 28 -15.38 -12.06 5.72
CA ASP A 28 -16.06 -11.22 4.73
C ASP A 28 -15.49 -9.80 4.71
N GLY A 29 -15.23 -9.21 5.88
CA GLY A 29 -14.57 -7.90 5.97
C GLY A 29 -13.17 -7.89 5.35
N ILE A 30 -12.42 -8.99 5.50
CA ILE A 30 -11.12 -9.20 4.85
C ILE A 30 -11.28 -9.24 3.33
N ARG A 31 -12.23 -10.04 2.81
CA ARG A 31 -12.56 -10.11 1.38
C ARG A 31 -12.88 -8.74 0.82
N ILE A 32 -13.82 -8.02 1.44
CA ILE A 32 -14.21 -6.67 1.01
C ILE A 32 -13.02 -5.70 1.05
N SER A 33 -12.12 -5.81 2.03
CA SER A 33 -10.94 -4.94 2.08
C SER A 33 -10.00 -5.18 0.89
N PHE A 34 -9.80 -6.44 0.50
CA PHE A 34 -9.04 -6.76 -0.70
C PHE A 34 -9.71 -6.19 -1.96
N GLU A 35 -11.03 -6.36 -2.12
CA GLU A 35 -11.79 -5.82 -3.26
C GLU A 35 -11.64 -4.29 -3.36
N ILE A 36 -11.79 -3.57 -2.24
CA ILE A 36 -11.62 -2.10 -2.22
C ILE A 36 -10.19 -1.70 -2.60
N ILE A 37 -9.18 -2.39 -2.07
CA ILE A 37 -7.78 -2.06 -2.39
C ILE A 37 -7.50 -2.29 -3.88
N GLU A 38 -7.99 -3.39 -4.45
CA GLU A 38 -7.81 -3.69 -5.87
C GLU A 38 -8.51 -2.65 -6.76
N GLU A 39 -9.78 -2.35 -6.49
CA GLU A 39 -10.56 -1.42 -7.28
C GLU A 39 -9.95 -0.02 -7.26
N GLU A 40 -9.49 0.45 -6.09
CA GLU A 40 -8.86 1.76 -5.95
C GLU A 40 -7.47 1.82 -6.57
N LEU A 41 -6.72 0.72 -6.58
CA LEU A 41 -5.44 0.61 -7.29
C LEU A 41 -5.63 0.73 -8.80
N VAL A 42 -6.58 -0.02 -9.37
CA VAL A 42 -6.91 0.03 -10.80
C VAL A 42 -7.39 1.43 -11.18
N LEU A 43 -8.25 2.03 -10.35
CA LEU A 43 -8.74 3.38 -10.56
C LEU A 43 -7.62 4.43 -10.47
N LEU A 44 -6.71 4.30 -9.50
CA LEU A 44 -5.57 5.19 -9.35
C LEU A 44 -4.66 5.12 -10.58
N GLU A 45 -4.24 3.93 -10.99
CA GLU A 45 -3.39 3.75 -12.17
C GLU A 45 -4.04 4.28 -13.44
N HIS A 46 -5.34 4.08 -13.61
CA HIS A 46 -6.07 4.63 -14.76
C HIS A 46 -6.01 6.16 -14.77
N LYS A 47 -6.27 6.81 -13.64
CA LYS A 47 -6.16 8.27 -13.49
C LYS A 47 -4.74 8.77 -13.76
N LEU A 48 -3.72 8.05 -13.28
CA LEU A 48 -2.32 8.39 -13.50
C LEU A 48 -1.89 8.19 -14.95
N SER A 49 -2.38 7.14 -15.62
CA SER A 49 -2.11 6.90 -17.04
C SER A 49 -2.67 8.03 -17.89
N ILE A 50 -3.93 8.44 -17.66
CA ILE A 50 -4.54 9.59 -18.33
C ILE A 50 -3.67 10.83 -18.12
N PHE A 51 -3.28 11.09 -16.87
CA PHE A 51 -2.44 12.23 -16.53
C PHE A 51 -1.05 12.17 -17.17
N SER A 52 -0.52 10.98 -17.44
CA SER A 52 0.80 10.81 -18.06
C SER A 52 0.77 10.99 -19.58
N THR A 53 -0.40 10.89 -20.21
CA THR A 53 -0.56 10.94 -21.67
C THR A 53 -1.28 12.20 -22.17
N GLU A 54 -2.09 12.82 -21.33
CA GLU A 54 -2.90 13.98 -21.69
C GLU A 54 -2.33 15.24 -21.02
N ASP A 55 -2.39 16.38 -21.71
CA ASP A 55 -2.10 17.70 -21.14
C ASP A 55 -3.27 18.19 -20.26
N ALA A 56 -3.76 17.31 -19.39
CA ALA A 56 -4.89 17.55 -18.51
C ALA A 56 -4.39 17.66 -17.06
N ARG A 57 -4.69 18.78 -16.40
CA ARG A 57 -4.35 18.93 -14.99
C ARG A 57 -5.18 17.96 -14.15
N PRO A 58 -4.54 17.10 -13.34
CA PRO A 58 -5.25 16.10 -12.57
C PRO A 58 -5.97 16.79 -11.43
N ARG A 59 -7.17 16.32 -11.11
CA ARG A 59 -7.79 16.67 -9.84
C ARG A 59 -7.01 15.95 -8.74
N ILE A 60 -6.04 16.62 -8.15
CA ILE A 60 -5.15 16.09 -7.08
C ILE A 60 -5.98 15.40 -5.99
N SER A 61 -7.10 16.01 -5.58
CA SER A 61 -8.03 15.42 -4.62
C SER A 61 -8.53 14.03 -5.03
N SER A 62 -8.83 13.81 -6.32
CA SER A 62 -9.29 12.51 -6.84
C SER A 62 -8.20 11.43 -6.78
N LEU A 63 -6.93 11.80 -6.97
CA LEU A 63 -5.79 10.88 -6.82
C LEU A 63 -5.64 10.49 -5.35
N PHE A 64 -5.62 11.49 -4.46
CA PHE A 64 -5.43 11.25 -3.03
C PHE A 64 -6.63 10.59 -2.35
N THR A 65 -7.85 10.69 -2.90
CA THR A 65 -8.98 9.88 -2.44
C THR A 65 -8.71 8.39 -2.66
N SER A 66 -8.23 8.00 -3.85
CA SER A 66 -7.90 6.58 -4.11
C SER A 66 -6.74 6.10 -3.23
N VAL A 67 -5.69 6.93 -3.07
CA VAL A 67 -4.60 6.63 -2.13
C VAL A 67 -5.12 6.44 -0.70
N TRP A 68 -5.99 7.34 -0.23
CA TRP A 68 -6.58 7.23 1.10
C TRP A 68 -7.37 5.93 1.28
N ASN A 69 -8.20 5.57 0.30
CA ASN A 69 -9.00 4.35 0.38
C ASN A 69 -8.12 3.09 0.40
N ILE A 70 -7.01 3.06 -0.36
CA ILE A 70 -6.04 1.96 -0.31
C ILE A 70 -5.40 1.87 1.08
N ILE A 71 -4.96 3.00 1.64
CA ILE A 71 -4.31 3.08 2.95
C ILE A 71 -5.28 2.71 4.09
N ASP A 72 -6.50 3.23 4.09
CA ASP A 72 -7.50 2.95 5.12
C ASP A 72 -7.95 1.48 5.08
N SER A 73 -8.23 0.93 3.89
CA SER A 73 -8.60 -0.48 3.73
C SER A 73 -7.46 -1.42 4.11
N SER A 74 -6.21 -1.09 3.77
CA SER A 74 -5.03 -1.86 4.20
C SER A 74 -4.86 -1.83 5.73
N ALA A 75 -5.08 -0.68 6.37
CA ALA A 75 -5.02 -0.56 7.83
C ALA A 75 -6.15 -1.33 8.54
N ARG A 76 -7.36 -1.38 7.97
CA ARG A 76 -8.48 -2.19 8.48
C ARG A 76 -8.21 -3.69 8.29
N LEU A 77 -7.74 -4.08 7.12
CA LEU A 77 -7.32 -5.43 6.80
C LEU A 77 -6.34 -5.94 7.86
N LYS A 78 -5.33 -5.13 8.21
CA LYS A 78 -4.39 -5.42 9.28
C LYS A 78 -5.07 -5.84 10.59
N ARG A 79 -5.98 -4.99 11.09
CA ARG A 79 -6.69 -5.21 12.36
C ARG A 79 -7.58 -6.45 12.33
N MET A 80 -8.24 -6.72 11.21
CA MET A 80 -9.09 -7.90 11.07
C MET A 80 -8.27 -9.18 11.10
N LEU A 81 -7.16 -9.21 10.38
CA LEU A 81 -6.21 -10.32 10.38
C LEU A 81 -5.56 -10.56 11.74
N GLU A 82 -5.25 -9.50 12.49
CA GLU A 82 -4.81 -9.59 13.89
C GLU A 82 -5.91 -10.21 14.76
N SER A 83 -7.17 -9.81 14.55
CA SER A 83 -8.33 -10.29 15.31
C SER A 83 -8.65 -11.76 15.09
N ILE A 84 -8.25 -12.34 13.95
CA ILE A 84 -8.37 -13.77 13.64
C ILE A 84 -7.07 -14.56 13.88
N GLY A 85 -5.99 -13.91 14.32
CA GLY A 85 -4.73 -14.57 14.63
C GLY A 85 -3.96 -15.06 13.39
N ILE A 86 -4.12 -14.39 12.24
CA ILE A 86 -3.38 -14.68 11.00
C ILE A 86 -2.05 -13.92 10.92
N PHE A 87 -1.88 -12.79 11.63
CA PHE A 87 -0.65 -11.98 11.59
C PHE A 87 0.61 -12.60 12.24
N SER A 88 0.60 -13.88 12.59
CA SER A 88 1.84 -14.62 12.89
C SER A 88 2.70 -14.87 11.64
N ILE A 89 2.23 -14.45 10.46
CA ILE A 89 2.78 -14.79 9.15
C ILE A 89 3.63 -13.60 8.66
N GLU A 90 4.93 -13.84 8.56
CA GLU A 90 5.94 -13.00 7.88
C GLU A 90 6.25 -11.61 8.51
N PRO A 91 7.40 -11.44 9.21
CA PRO A 91 7.85 -10.14 9.74
C PRO A 91 7.93 -9.02 8.69
N ALA A 92 8.25 -9.34 7.44
CA ALA A 92 8.34 -8.36 6.36
C ALA A 92 6.97 -7.76 6.00
N MET A 93 5.92 -8.59 5.94
CA MET A 93 4.55 -8.13 5.74
C MET A 93 4.08 -7.26 6.89
N LYS A 94 4.37 -7.68 8.13
CA LYS A 94 4.02 -6.92 9.33
C LYS A 94 4.58 -5.49 9.27
N ASN A 95 5.85 -5.34 8.87
CA ASN A 95 6.49 -4.03 8.78
C ASN A 95 5.75 -3.11 7.80
N LEU A 96 5.42 -3.56 6.59
CA LEU A 96 4.68 -2.71 5.63
C LEU A 96 3.31 -2.28 6.17
N PHE A 97 2.56 -3.21 6.76
CA PHE A 97 1.25 -2.88 7.33
C PHE A 97 1.34 -1.96 8.55
N ASP A 98 2.39 -2.08 9.37
CA ASP A 98 2.68 -1.15 10.47
C ASP A 98 2.97 0.27 9.93
N GLU A 99 3.74 0.38 8.86
CA GLU A 99 4.01 1.65 8.16
C GLU A 99 2.73 2.31 7.64
N ILE A 100 1.92 1.55 6.90
CA ILE A 100 0.62 1.99 6.39
C ILE A 100 -0.29 2.44 7.54
N PHE A 101 -0.33 1.69 8.64
CA PHE A 101 -1.15 2.02 9.79
C PHE A 101 -0.74 3.36 10.43
N LEU A 102 0.56 3.63 10.55
CA LEU A 102 1.06 4.90 11.10
C LEU A 102 0.81 6.08 10.16
N VAL A 103 0.90 5.89 8.85
CA VAL A 103 0.51 6.90 7.84
C VAL A 103 -0.99 7.19 7.95
N ARG A 104 -1.82 6.15 7.96
CA ARG A 104 -3.28 6.27 8.11
C ARG A 104 -3.66 7.05 9.38
N HIS A 105 -3.02 6.75 10.50
CA HIS A 105 -3.24 7.48 11.76
C HIS A 105 -2.79 8.94 11.65
N THR A 106 -1.81 9.24 10.81
CA THR A 106 -1.40 10.62 10.54
C THR A 106 -2.43 11.39 9.76
N PHE A 107 -2.99 10.77 8.72
CA PHE A 107 -4.04 11.40 7.91
C PHE A 107 -5.38 11.54 8.66
N GLN A 108 -5.71 10.62 9.56
CA GLN A 108 -6.96 10.73 10.34
C GLN A 108 -6.94 11.91 11.33
N HIS A 109 -5.77 12.22 11.90
CA HIS A 109 -5.61 13.24 12.94
C HIS A 109 -4.89 14.48 12.39
N LEU A 110 -5.22 14.89 11.16
CA LEU A 110 -4.55 16.02 10.52
C LEU A 110 -4.81 17.34 11.24
N ASP A 111 -6.04 17.55 11.70
CA ASP A 111 -6.46 18.72 12.47
C ASP A 111 -5.56 18.97 13.70
N GLU A 112 -5.22 17.92 14.43
CA GLU A 112 -4.30 17.99 15.58
C GLU A 112 -2.82 18.17 15.17
N ARG A 113 -2.47 17.91 13.92
CA ARG A 113 -1.09 17.81 13.42
C ARG A 113 -0.68 18.92 12.46
N ILE A 114 -1.62 19.76 12.01
CA ILE A 114 -1.36 20.93 11.15
C ILE A 114 -0.20 21.77 11.68
N ASP A 115 -0.28 22.14 12.96
CA ASP A 115 0.74 22.97 13.62
C ASP A 115 2.03 22.18 13.91
N GLU A 116 1.95 20.87 14.15
CA GLU A 116 3.12 20.06 14.53
C GLU A 116 4.03 19.71 13.34
N LEU A 117 3.46 19.63 12.13
CA LEU A 117 4.13 19.01 10.98
C LEU A 117 4.11 19.86 9.70
N PHE A 118 3.03 20.60 9.45
CA PHE A 118 2.74 21.11 8.11
C PHE A 118 3.06 22.60 7.96
N ILE A 119 2.68 23.44 8.93
CA ILE A 119 2.88 24.89 8.85
C ILE A 119 4.37 25.26 8.82
N ASP A 120 5.17 24.74 9.74
CA ASP A 120 6.57 25.17 9.88
C ASP A 120 7.48 24.66 8.76
N LYS A 121 7.14 23.50 8.18
CA LYS A 121 8.00 22.74 7.26
C LYS A 121 7.54 22.78 5.80
N GLY A 122 6.36 23.32 5.50
CA GLY A 122 5.81 23.33 4.13
C GLY A 122 5.58 21.92 3.57
N ASN A 123 5.32 20.96 4.45
CA ASN A 123 5.19 19.56 4.06
C ASN A 123 3.83 19.29 3.39
N PRO A 124 3.76 18.34 2.44
CA PRO A 124 2.49 17.98 1.83
C PRO A 124 1.58 17.23 2.82
N ILE A 125 0.31 17.65 2.90
CA ILE A 125 -0.64 17.24 3.95
C ILE A 125 -0.92 15.72 3.93
N LEU A 126 -1.18 15.18 2.74
CA LEU A 126 -1.41 13.76 2.48
C LEU A 126 -0.18 13.09 1.83
N GLY A 127 0.97 13.75 1.84
CA GLY A 127 2.17 13.26 1.19
C GLY A 127 2.27 13.57 -0.31
N GLN A 128 3.17 12.85 -0.96
CA GLN A 128 3.58 13.01 -2.34
C GLN A 128 3.43 11.67 -3.06
N LEU A 129 2.77 11.70 -4.20
CA LEU A 129 2.63 10.56 -5.09
C LEU A 129 3.66 10.70 -6.22
N SER A 130 4.41 9.64 -6.50
CA SER A 130 5.37 9.59 -7.61
C SER A 130 5.22 8.29 -8.39
N TRP A 131 5.46 8.35 -9.69
CA TRP A 131 5.44 7.17 -10.56
C TRP A 131 6.27 7.44 -11.82
N THR A 132 6.61 6.37 -12.52
CA THR A 132 7.14 6.42 -13.87
C THR A 132 6.10 5.91 -14.86
N TYR A 133 6.06 6.49 -16.05
CA TYR A 133 5.21 6.07 -17.15
C TYR A 133 6.08 5.72 -18.35
N SER A 134 5.97 4.48 -18.82
CA SER A 134 6.71 4.01 -19.99
C SER A 134 5.77 3.94 -21.19
N VAL A 135 6.09 4.70 -22.24
CA VAL A 135 5.41 4.61 -23.55
C VAL A 135 5.99 3.44 -24.35
N SER A 136 7.30 3.22 -24.19
CA SER A 136 8.07 2.12 -24.74
C SER A 136 9.20 1.75 -23.78
N ALA A 137 9.94 0.68 -24.08
CA ALA A 137 11.10 0.28 -23.27
C ALA A 137 12.21 1.37 -23.21
N GLU A 138 12.20 2.31 -24.13
CA GLU A 138 13.21 3.37 -24.28
C GLU A 138 12.69 4.75 -23.86
N GLU A 139 11.37 4.96 -23.83
CA GLU A 139 10.75 6.24 -23.44
C GLU A 139 10.07 6.11 -22.08
N ILE A 140 10.73 6.65 -21.05
CA ILE A 140 10.26 6.66 -19.66
C ILE A 140 10.13 8.11 -19.20
N LYS A 141 8.93 8.47 -18.74
CA LYS A 141 8.63 9.79 -18.14
C LYS A 141 8.42 9.61 -16.65
N MET A 142 8.92 10.57 -15.87
CA MET A 142 8.71 10.60 -14.43
C MET A 142 7.69 11.68 -14.08
N PHE A 143 6.82 11.34 -13.14
CA PHE A 143 5.79 12.23 -12.65
C PHE A 143 5.77 12.27 -11.12
N MET A 144 5.31 13.41 -10.61
CA MET A 144 5.12 13.65 -9.19
C MET A 144 3.96 14.60 -8.97
N VAL A 145 3.19 14.34 -7.91
CA VAL A 145 2.16 15.24 -7.41
C VAL A 145 2.26 15.34 -5.89
N LYS A 146 2.25 16.57 -5.36
CA LYS A 146 2.20 16.86 -3.93
C LYS A 146 0.78 17.25 -3.51
N SER A 147 0.36 16.83 -2.33
CA SER A 147 -0.89 17.29 -1.74
C SER A 147 -0.67 18.57 -0.91
N GLY A 148 -1.47 19.60 -1.16
CA GLY A 148 -1.45 20.84 -0.37
C GLY A 148 -0.64 21.97 -1.00
N ILE A 149 -0.15 22.89 -0.16
CA ILE A 149 0.48 24.15 -0.58
C ILE A 149 1.98 24.07 -0.34
N ASP A 150 2.79 24.36 -1.37
CA ASP A 150 4.25 24.45 -1.23
C ASP A 150 4.62 25.82 -0.65
N HIS A 151 4.75 25.88 0.68
CA HIS A 151 5.11 27.13 1.37
C HIS A 151 6.61 27.37 1.44
N LYS A 152 7.43 26.34 1.22
CA LYS A 152 8.89 26.41 1.30
C LYS A 152 9.43 25.35 0.36
N HIS A 153 9.97 25.77 -0.79
CA HIS A 153 10.66 24.89 -1.74
C HIS A 153 11.71 24.06 -1.01
N ASN A 154 11.34 22.85 -0.64
CA ASN A 154 12.24 21.88 -0.08
C ASN A 154 12.46 20.82 -1.16
N PRO A 155 13.63 20.80 -1.81
CA PRO A 155 13.89 19.84 -2.87
C PRO A 155 13.87 18.43 -2.27
N GLN A 156 12.82 17.69 -2.57
CA GLN A 156 12.74 16.28 -2.24
C GLN A 156 13.50 15.49 -3.30
N ARG A 157 14.41 14.63 -2.83
CA ARG A 157 15.15 13.73 -3.71
C ARG A 157 14.24 12.58 -4.13
N ILE A 158 14.14 12.36 -5.43
CA ILE A 158 13.55 11.16 -6.00
C ILE A 158 14.71 10.21 -6.30
N SER A 159 14.70 9.03 -5.72
CA SER A 159 15.63 7.96 -6.07
C SER A 159 14.97 7.06 -7.11
N LEU A 160 15.50 7.07 -8.33
CA LEU A 160 15.14 6.10 -9.35
C LEU A 160 15.93 4.81 -9.15
N ASN A 161 15.22 3.69 -9.23
CA ASN A 161 15.85 2.41 -9.51
C ASN A 161 15.55 2.09 -10.97
N LEU A 162 16.42 2.52 -11.88
CA LEU A 162 16.31 2.16 -13.30
C LEU A 162 16.47 0.64 -13.45
N LEU A 163 15.36 -0.08 -13.34
CA LEU A 163 15.27 -1.51 -13.56
C LEU A 163 15.16 -1.76 -15.06
N SER A 164 15.75 -2.86 -15.53
CA SER A 164 15.75 -3.24 -16.95
C SER A 164 14.38 -3.68 -17.50
N ASN A 165 13.31 -3.63 -16.70
CA ASN A 165 12.05 -4.33 -16.96
C ASN A 165 10.81 -3.43 -16.79
N TYR A 166 10.85 -2.19 -17.27
CA TYR A 166 9.66 -1.33 -17.28
C TYR A 166 8.57 -1.93 -18.20
N ARG A 167 7.35 -1.98 -17.69
CA ARG A 167 6.18 -2.36 -18.47
C ARG A 167 5.62 -1.11 -19.15
N ILE A 168 5.07 -1.24 -20.34
CA ILE A 168 4.29 -0.16 -20.94
C ILE A 168 3.16 0.22 -19.96
N GLY A 169 3.04 1.50 -19.62
CA GLY A 169 2.12 2.02 -18.61
C GLY A 169 2.80 2.51 -17.33
N ILE A 170 2.07 2.45 -16.22
CA ILE A 170 2.50 2.92 -14.89
C ILE A 170 3.47 1.91 -14.25
N ASN A 171 4.58 2.43 -13.71
CA ASN A 171 5.59 1.69 -12.97
C ASN A 171 6.04 2.52 -11.75
N GLU A 172 6.71 1.85 -10.78
CA GLU A 172 7.32 2.49 -9.60
C GLU A 172 6.38 3.45 -8.86
N LEU A 173 5.10 3.08 -8.77
CA LEU A 173 4.10 3.87 -8.07
C LEU A 173 4.38 3.86 -6.56
N ALA A 174 4.60 5.05 -6.00
CA ALA A 174 4.98 5.21 -4.60
C ALA A 174 4.28 6.39 -3.94
N LEU A 175 3.90 6.21 -2.67
CA LEU A 175 3.47 7.29 -1.78
C LEU A 175 4.59 7.60 -0.78
N THR A 176 5.13 8.81 -0.83
CA THR A 176 5.97 9.35 0.23
C THR A 176 5.10 10.16 1.20
N ALA A 177 5.02 9.74 2.45
CA ALA A 177 4.17 10.36 3.47
C ALA A 177 4.88 10.48 4.83
N PHE A 178 4.26 11.22 5.74
CA PHE A 178 4.75 11.34 7.11
C PHE A 178 4.04 10.36 8.03
N LYS A 179 4.82 9.75 8.91
CA LYS A 179 4.35 8.92 10.01
C LYS A 179 4.83 9.49 11.34
N ARG A 180 4.02 9.37 12.38
CA ARG A 180 4.42 9.73 13.74
C ARG A 180 5.16 8.56 14.37
N VAL A 181 6.43 8.77 14.73
CA VAL A 181 7.29 7.76 15.39
C VAL A 181 7.51 8.04 16.88
N GLY A 182 7.06 9.19 17.37
CA GLY A 182 7.16 9.57 18.77
C GLY A 182 6.24 10.75 19.11
N LYS A 183 6.37 11.27 20.34
CA LYS A 183 5.61 12.46 20.75
C LYS A 183 6.10 13.67 19.97
N LYS A 184 5.29 14.17 19.03
CA LYS A 184 5.65 15.28 18.12
C LYS A 184 6.88 15.00 17.24
N VAL A 185 7.24 13.72 17.08
CA VAL A 185 8.33 13.29 16.20
C VAL A 185 7.73 12.59 15.00
N PHE A 186 8.05 13.10 13.82
CA PHE A 186 7.60 12.59 12.54
C PHE A 186 8.78 12.15 11.70
N ALA A 187 8.61 11.03 11.01
CA ALA A 187 9.54 10.51 10.03
C ALA A 187 8.83 10.42 8.68
N THR A 188 9.58 10.55 7.60
CA THR A 188 9.11 10.21 6.27
C THR A 188 9.14 8.70 6.09
N THR A 189 8.16 8.18 5.38
CA THR A 189 8.11 6.79 4.93
C THR A 189 7.65 6.74 3.49
N GLU A 190 8.06 5.70 2.78
CA GLU A 190 7.69 5.47 1.40
C GLU A 190 6.94 4.13 1.30
N ILE A 191 5.76 4.17 0.70
CA ILE A 191 4.92 3.00 0.47
C ILE A 191 4.95 2.73 -1.04
N GLN A 192 5.67 1.68 -1.41
CA GLN A 192 5.74 1.17 -2.78
C GLN A 192 4.51 0.30 -3.05
N PHE A 193 3.66 0.70 -3.99
CA PHE A 193 2.40 -0.01 -4.26
C PHE A 193 2.63 -1.40 -4.86
N ASP A 194 3.72 -1.60 -5.61
CA ASP A 194 4.11 -2.93 -6.10
C ASP A 194 4.43 -3.89 -4.94
N SER A 195 5.15 -3.41 -3.92
CA SER A 195 5.42 -4.20 -2.70
C SER A 195 4.15 -4.48 -1.91
N LEU A 196 3.21 -3.53 -1.87
CA LEU A 196 1.89 -3.74 -1.28
C LEU A 196 1.13 -4.86 -2.01
N ILE A 197 1.05 -4.80 -3.34
CA ILE A 197 0.39 -5.81 -4.17
C ILE A 197 1.02 -7.20 -3.96
N GLN A 198 2.35 -7.29 -3.93
CA GLN A 198 3.05 -8.56 -3.65
C GLN A 198 2.68 -9.12 -2.27
N ASN A 199 2.70 -8.27 -1.24
CA ASN A 199 2.32 -8.67 0.11
C ASN A 199 0.85 -9.06 0.22
N LEU A 200 -0.06 -8.39 -0.50
CA LEU A 200 -1.47 -8.74 -0.53
C LEU A 200 -1.70 -10.10 -1.21
N ASN A 201 -1.00 -10.39 -2.32
CA ASN A 201 -1.07 -11.72 -2.97
C ASN A 201 -0.61 -12.84 -2.02
N MET A 202 0.55 -12.68 -1.38
CA MET A 202 1.05 -13.67 -0.42
C MET A 202 0.08 -13.87 0.75
N LEU A 203 -0.55 -12.77 1.20
CA LEU A 203 -1.52 -12.81 2.27
C LEU A 203 -2.81 -13.54 1.86
N VAL A 204 -3.33 -13.30 0.65
CA VAL A 204 -4.47 -14.05 0.10
C VAL A 204 -4.15 -15.53 0.08
N GLU A 205 -3.02 -15.93 -0.51
CA GLU A 205 -2.59 -17.34 -0.57
C GLU A 205 -2.48 -17.97 0.83
N ALA A 206 -1.90 -17.24 1.79
CA ALA A 206 -1.78 -17.71 3.16
C ALA A 206 -3.13 -17.88 3.87
N ILE A 207 -4.08 -16.97 3.64
CA ILE A 207 -5.44 -17.06 4.19
C ILE A 207 -6.20 -18.22 3.55
N GLU A 208 -6.15 -18.35 2.23
CA GLU A 208 -6.81 -19.42 1.48
C GLU A 208 -6.31 -20.78 1.94
N ALA A 209 -4.99 -20.99 1.96
CA ALA A 209 -4.39 -22.23 2.44
C ALA A 209 -4.82 -22.56 3.88
N ARG A 210 -4.97 -21.54 4.74
CA ARG A 210 -5.41 -21.74 6.12
C ARG A 210 -6.90 -22.08 6.22
N LEU A 211 -7.76 -21.48 5.41
CA LEU A 211 -9.18 -21.81 5.36
C LEU A 211 -9.41 -23.22 4.80
N GLU A 212 -8.68 -23.59 3.76
CA GLU A 212 -8.72 -24.93 3.17
C GLU A 212 -8.25 -26.01 4.16
N ASN A 213 -7.13 -25.77 4.86
CA ASN A 213 -6.60 -26.70 5.86
C ASN A 213 -7.48 -26.80 7.12
N ASN A 214 -8.15 -25.71 7.52
CA ASN A 214 -8.99 -25.71 8.73
C ASN A 214 -10.42 -26.23 8.49
N ASN A 215 -10.86 -26.49 7.26
CA ASN A 215 -12.10 -27.25 7.00
C ASN A 215 -12.11 -28.65 7.68
N VAL A 216 -10.98 -29.15 8.17
CA VAL A 216 -10.85 -30.41 8.93
C VAL A 216 -10.94 -30.21 10.46
N LEU A 217 -10.72 -29.01 11.00
CA LEU A 217 -10.63 -28.75 12.46
C LEU A 217 -11.86 -28.06 13.08
N PHE A 218 -12.69 -27.38 12.28
CA PHE A 218 -13.88 -26.68 12.81
C PHE A 218 -15.01 -27.60 13.27
N SER A 219 -14.91 -28.92 13.05
CA SER A 219 -15.84 -29.92 13.60
C SER A 219 -15.55 -30.28 15.08
N ALA A 220 -14.43 -29.85 15.65
CA ALA A 220 -13.97 -30.32 16.97
C ALA A 220 -14.14 -29.33 18.14
N THR A 221 -14.54 -28.07 17.91
CA THR A 221 -14.70 -27.07 18.98
C THR A 221 -16.09 -26.43 18.99
N ALA A 222 -17.13 -27.25 18.81
CA ALA A 222 -18.48 -26.90 19.23
C ALA A 222 -18.53 -26.93 20.77
N GLY A 223 -18.10 -25.83 21.39
CA GLY A 223 -18.13 -25.62 22.82
C GLY A 223 -16.75 -25.35 23.36
N PHE A 224 -16.35 -24.09 23.43
CA PHE A 224 -15.74 -23.48 24.62
C PHE A 224 -15.44 -22.01 24.32
N SER A 225 -16.04 -21.13 25.12
CA SER A 225 -15.61 -19.75 25.28
C SER A 225 -14.19 -19.72 25.86
N ASN A 226 -13.17 -19.57 25.01
CA ASN A 226 -11.89 -18.98 25.43
C ASN A 226 -11.01 -18.58 24.25
N THR A 227 -10.65 -17.31 24.23
CA THR A 227 -9.79 -16.57 23.30
C THR A 227 -8.29 -16.93 23.38
N ARG A 228 -7.94 -18.20 23.58
CA ARG A 228 -6.52 -18.61 23.66
C ARG A 228 -6.29 -20.00 23.09
N HIS A 229 -6.36 -20.21 21.77
CA HIS A 229 -5.82 -21.44 21.14
C HIS A 229 -5.37 -21.20 19.68
N TRP A 230 -4.78 -20.04 19.37
CA TRP A 230 -4.21 -19.73 18.04
C TRP A 230 -2.67 -19.66 18.02
N VAL A 231 -1.99 -20.14 19.07
CA VAL A 231 -0.52 -20.20 19.12
C VAL A 231 -0.10 -21.66 19.04
N GLY A 232 0.19 -22.14 17.83
CA GLY A 232 0.72 -23.49 17.65
C GLY A 232 0.76 -23.91 16.20
N LEU A 233 1.75 -23.40 15.45
CA LEU A 233 2.57 -24.12 14.47
C LEU A 233 3.35 -23.09 13.66
N VAL A 234 4.62 -22.87 14.03
CA VAL A 234 5.62 -22.23 13.17
C VAL A 234 6.87 -23.08 13.28
N ASN A 235 7.34 -23.62 12.15
CA ASN A 235 8.75 -23.56 11.81
C ASN A 235 9.05 -24.05 10.39
N GLN A 236 10.00 -23.34 9.79
CA GLN A 236 10.81 -23.65 8.60
C GLN A 236 10.25 -23.27 7.22
N LEU A 237 10.65 -22.09 6.73
CA LEU A 237 11.28 -21.95 5.40
C LEU A 237 12.38 -20.86 5.46
N ASN A 238 13.54 -21.19 4.89
CA ASN A 238 14.75 -20.36 4.85
C ASN A 238 14.66 -19.31 3.74
N CYS A 239 15.07 -18.06 4.02
CA CYS A 239 15.36 -17.03 3.01
C CYS A 239 16.85 -17.01 2.65
N SER A 240 17.17 -17.19 1.37
CA SER A 240 18.45 -16.79 0.78
C SER A 240 18.37 -15.32 0.38
N LYS A 241 19.34 -14.51 0.84
CA LYS A 241 19.53 -13.12 0.40
C LYS A 241 20.19 -13.11 -0.96
N ALA A 242 19.60 -12.41 -1.93
CA ALA A 242 20.31 -11.92 -3.11
C ALA A 242 20.33 -10.39 -3.04
N SER A 243 21.53 -9.83 -2.88
CA SER A 243 21.81 -8.40 -3.03
C SER A 243 22.11 -8.10 -4.49
N ASN A 244 21.27 -7.33 -5.17
CA ASN A 244 21.61 -6.74 -6.46
C ASN A 244 21.72 -5.22 -6.28
N GLY A 245 22.95 -4.72 -6.29
CA GLY A 245 23.26 -3.30 -6.39
C GLY A 245 23.19 -2.86 -7.84
N GLY A 246 22.15 -2.10 -8.19
CA GLY A 246 22.09 -1.31 -9.42
C GLY A 246 22.67 0.11 -9.20
N PRO A 247 23.08 0.81 -10.27
CA PRO A 247 23.64 2.15 -10.16
C PRO A 247 22.58 3.17 -9.72
N HIS A 248 22.85 3.90 -8.64
CA HIS A 248 22.05 5.05 -8.22
C HIS A 248 22.49 6.31 -8.99
N ILE A 249 21.57 6.92 -9.74
CA ILE A 249 21.80 8.23 -10.37
C ILE A 249 21.09 9.29 -9.52
N ASN A 250 21.87 10.21 -8.94
CA ASN A 250 21.35 11.37 -8.21
C ASN A 250 21.23 12.56 -9.17
N GLN A 251 20.02 13.08 -9.38
CA GLN A 251 19.82 14.36 -10.08
C GLN A 251 19.09 15.36 -9.19
N SER A 252 19.54 16.61 -9.20
CA SER A 252 18.88 17.76 -8.54
C SER A 252 17.87 18.38 -9.48
N ILE A 253 16.67 18.71 -8.97
CA ILE A 253 15.51 19.07 -9.78
C ILE A 253 14.96 20.43 -9.34
N THR A 254 14.59 21.28 -10.30
CA THR A 254 13.88 22.56 -10.11
C THR A 254 12.39 22.41 -10.41
N TYR A 255 11.54 23.04 -9.58
CA TYR A 255 10.08 22.92 -9.60
C TYR A 255 9.41 24.08 -10.34
N ASP A 256 8.20 23.86 -10.88
CA ASP A 256 7.28 24.95 -11.17
C ASP A 256 6.46 25.35 -9.92
N ASP A 257 5.73 26.46 -9.99
CA ASP A 257 4.95 27.05 -8.87
C ASP A 257 3.86 26.11 -8.29
N PHE A 258 3.62 24.95 -8.90
CA PHE A 258 2.66 23.93 -8.44
C PHE A 258 3.31 22.58 -8.13
N GLY A 259 4.65 22.50 -8.14
CA GLY A 259 5.40 21.30 -7.79
C GLY A 259 5.40 20.21 -8.86
N LEU A 260 5.08 20.54 -10.13
CA LEU A 260 5.15 19.62 -11.25
C LEU A 260 6.58 19.56 -11.79
N ILE A 261 6.98 18.36 -12.19
CA ILE A 261 8.22 18.09 -12.90
C ILE A 261 7.89 17.18 -14.08
N ASN A 262 8.18 17.63 -15.30
CA ASN A 262 8.25 16.77 -16.49
C ASN A 262 9.73 16.54 -16.80
N PHE A 263 10.17 15.29 -16.74
CA PHE A 263 11.45 14.89 -17.32
C PHE A 263 11.20 14.22 -18.67
N GLU A 264 11.71 14.85 -19.72
CA GLU A 264 11.98 14.18 -21.00
C GLU A 264 13.48 13.88 -21.02
N GLN A 265 13.85 12.59 -20.99
CA GLN A 265 15.17 12.18 -21.46
C GLN A 265 15.04 11.90 -22.97
N THR A 266 15.76 12.69 -23.76
CA THR A 266 16.03 12.43 -25.18
C THR A 266 17.23 11.51 -25.38
#